data_AF-A0A662BKA4-F1
#
_entry.id   AF-A0A662BKA4-F1
#
_cell.length_a   1.000
_cell.length_b   1.000
_cell.length_c   1.000
_cell.angle_alpha   90.00
_cell.angle_beta   90.00
_cell.angle_gamma   90.00
#
_symmetry.space_group_name_H-M   'P 1'
#
loop_
_entity.id
_entity.type
_entity.pdbx_description
1 polymer ?
#
loop_
_entity_poly.entity_id
_entity_poly.type
_entity_poly.pdbx_seq_one_letter_code
_entity_poly.pdbx_strand_id
1 'polypeptide(L)'
;MSVISLNGSFITISGRVMDSLGNPLPGANIYDPSNTIVGTTTDLNGNFSLKIGYMEMVKISYMGFNSKIYRAGSTPKTIQLSASDNKLNEIVLTAPKKASITKTIFKTTGFKLGLAALFLGGLLMGNPKKSTKGLNGFAEVEL
;
A
#
# COMPACT_ATOMS: atom_id res chain seq x y z
N MET A 1 -24.87 -39.22 25.67
CA MET A 1 -24.12 -38.16 24.96
C MET A 1 -23.41 -38.79 23.77
N SER A 2 -23.72 -38.37 22.55
CA SER A 2 -22.86 -38.68 21.40
C SER A 2 -21.62 -37.82 21.49
N VAL A 3 -20.44 -38.43 21.51
CA VAL A 3 -19.18 -37.73 21.33
C VAL A 3 -19.02 -37.41 19.85
N ILE A 4 -18.86 -36.14 19.51
CA ILE A 4 -18.43 -35.72 18.18
C ILE A 4 -16.91 -35.94 18.14
N SER A 5 -16.46 -36.99 17.47
CA SER A 5 -15.04 -37.14 17.12
C SER A 5 -14.66 -36.04 16.13
N LEU A 6 -13.87 -35.08 16.59
CA LEU A 6 -13.14 -34.14 15.72
C LEU A 6 -11.99 -34.90 15.06
N ASN A 7 -12.31 -35.75 14.09
CA ASN A 7 -11.30 -36.26 13.16
C ASN A 7 -10.93 -35.10 12.25
N GLY A 8 -10.06 -34.20 12.72
CA GLY A 8 -9.34 -33.28 11.85
C GLY A 8 -8.50 -34.12 10.90
N SER A 9 -9.01 -34.39 9.69
CA SER A 9 -8.28 -35.16 8.69
C SER A 9 -7.08 -34.33 8.23
N PHE A 10 -5.90 -34.62 8.77
CA PHE A 10 -4.66 -34.03 8.30
C PHE A 10 -4.25 -34.68 6.97
N ILE A 11 -3.87 -33.84 6.02
CA ILE A 11 -3.28 -34.25 4.75
C ILE A 11 -1.87 -33.66 4.62
N THR A 12 -1.04 -34.31 3.82
CA THR A 12 0.23 -33.73 3.38
C THR A 12 0.03 -33.18 1.99
N ILE A 13 0.11 -31.85 1.86
CA ILE A 13 0.13 -31.19 0.57
C ILE A 13 1.57 -31.01 0.11
N SER A 14 1.81 -31.21 -1.18
CA SER A 14 3.11 -30.99 -1.79
C SER A 14 2.96 -30.38 -3.18
N GLY A 15 3.96 -29.60 -3.57
CA GLY A 15 3.93 -28.92 -4.85
C GLY A 15 5.19 -28.12 -5.09
N ARG A 16 5.17 -27.35 -6.17
CA ARG A 16 6.24 -26.43 -6.57
C ARG A 16 5.68 -25.02 -6.76
N VAL A 17 6.40 -24.05 -6.23
CA VAL A 17 6.13 -22.62 -6.41
C VAL A 17 7.12 -22.03 -7.41
N MET A 18 6.61 -21.27 -8.38
CA MET A 18 7.38 -20.64 -9.45
C MET A 18 6.82 -19.25 -9.79
N ASP A 19 7.59 -18.44 -10.50
CA ASP A 19 7.11 -17.16 -11.06
C ASP A 19 6.32 -17.36 -12.36
N SER A 20 5.85 -16.25 -12.95
CA SER A 20 5.18 -16.24 -14.26
C SER A 20 6.08 -16.56 -15.45
N LEU A 21 7.41 -16.54 -15.26
CA LEU A 21 8.42 -16.88 -16.27
C LEU A 21 8.85 -18.35 -16.18
N GLY A 22 8.36 -19.09 -15.17
CA GLY A 22 8.67 -20.50 -14.94
C GLY A 22 9.90 -20.73 -14.04
N ASN A 23 10.49 -19.69 -13.45
CA ASN A 23 11.62 -19.84 -12.54
C ASN A 23 11.12 -20.32 -11.17
N PRO A 24 11.80 -21.30 -10.53
CA PRO A 24 11.45 -21.73 -9.18
C PRO A 24 11.66 -20.59 -8.18
N LEU A 25 10.77 -20.52 -7.17
CA LEU A 25 10.86 -19.53 -6.10
C LEU A 25 11.31 -20.19 -4.80
N PRO A 26 12.62 -20.20 -4.48
CA PRO A 26 13.12 -20.70 -3.21
C PRO A 26 12.85 -19.72 -2.05
N GLY A 27 12.50 -20.24 -0.88
CA GLY A 27 12.16 -19.43 0.30
C GLY A 27 10.77 -18.77 0.25
N ALA A 28 9.87 -19.22 -0.63
CA ALA A 28 8.45 -18.87 -0.55
C ALA A 28 7.86 -19.44 0.75
N ASN A 29 7.06 -18.63 1.44
CA ASN A 29 6.39 -19.01 2.68
C ASN A 29 5.04 -19.65 2.36
N ILE A 30 4.77 -20.81 2.96
CA ILE A 30 3.52 -21.56 2.84
C ILE A 30 3.03 -21.83 4.26
N TYR A 31 1.92 -21.21 4.66
CA TYR A 31 1.42 -21.30 6.03
C TYR A 31 -0.10 -21.25 6.10
N ASP A 32 -0.65 -21.75 7.20
CA ASP A 32 -2.05 -21.53 7.56
C ASP A 32 -2.25 -20.09 8.06
N PRO A 33 -3.10 -19.26 7.42
CA PRO A 33 -3.42 -17.92 7.90
C PRO A 33 -4.01 -17.88 9.31
N SER A 34 -4.69 -18.94 9.75
CA SER A 34 -5.30 -19.04 11.07
C SER A 34 -4.30 -19.47 12.14
N ASN A 35 -3.26 -20.22 11.76
CA ASN A 35 -2.20 -20.67 12.64
C ASN A 35 -0.84 -20.66 11.94
N THR A 36 -0.13 -19.54 12.04
CA THR A 36 1.17 -19.34 11.38
C THR A 36 2.29 -20.25 11.90
N ILE A 37 2.08 -20.96 13.02
CA ILE A 37 3.01 -22.00 13.50
C ILE A 37 3.01 -23.19 12.54
N VAL A 38 1.88 -23.47 11.88
CA VAL A 38 1.77 -24.51 10.85
C VAL A 38 2.15 -23.90 9.51
N GLY A 39 3.44 -24.03 9.17
CA GLY A 39 3.98 -23.55 7.91
C GLY A 39 5.27 -24.23 7.51
N THR A 40 5.68 -23.96 6.28
CA THR A 40 6.92 -24.44 5.68
C THR A 40 7.43 -23.41 4.68
N THR A 41 8.65 -23.60 4.19
CA THR A 41 9.24 -22.81 3.11
C THR A 41 9.64 -23.69 1.95
N THR A 42 9.73 -23.10 0.75
CA THR A 42 10.21 -23.84 -0.43
C THR A 42 11.72 -24.05 -0.42
N ASP A 43 12.14 -25.18 -0.97
CA ASP A 43 13.55 -25.52 -1.22
C ASP A 43 14.16 -24.76 -2.42
N LEU A 44 15.43 -25.05 -2.76
CA LEU A 44 16.16 -24.46 -3.90
C LEU A 44 15.47 -24.65 -5.26
N ASN A 45 14.64 -25.69 -5.39
CA ASN A 45 13.91 -26.02 -6.60
C ASN A 45 12.45 -25.52 -6.56
N GLY A 46 12.09 -24.75 -5.52
CA GLY A 46 10.74 -24.24 -5.31
C GLY A 46 9.76 -25.28 -4.77
N ASN A 47 10.20 -26.49 -4.39
CA ASN A 47 9.28 -27.52 -3.89
C ASN A 47 8.98 -27.30 -2.40
N PHE A 48 7.80 -27.73 -1.97
CA PHE A 48 7.39 -27.73 -0.57
C PHE A 48 6.60 -28.99 -0.20
N SER A 49 6.56 -29.27 1.10
CA SER A 49 5.69 -30.29 1.71
C SER A 49 5.20 -29.76 3.05
N LEU A 50 3.89 -29.76 3.27
CA LEU A 50 3.25 -29.27 4.50
C LEU A 50 2.16 -30.23 4.95
N LYS A 51 2.19 -30.62 6.23
CA LYS A 51 1.09 -31.35 6.87
C LYS A 51 0.12 -30.34 7.48
N ILE A 52 -1.13 -30.36 7.02
CA ILE A 52 -2.16 -29.38 7.40
C ILE A 52 -3.55 -30.05 7.40
N GLY A 53 -4.53 -29.48 8.11
CA GLY A 53 -5.91 -29.96 8.07
C GLY A 53 -6.52 -29.84 6.67
N TYR A 54 -7.25 -30.86 6.22
CA TYR A 54 -7.86 -30.92 4.88
C TYR A 54 -8.74 -29.70 4.54
N MET A 55 -9.44 -29.17 5.54
CA MET A 55 -10.37 -28.06 5.38
C MET A 55 -9.74 -26.69 5.63
N GLU A 56 -8.48 -26.63 6.06
CA GLU A 56 -7.78 -25.39 6.39
C GLU A 56 -7.38 -24.62 5.12
N MET A 57 -7.05 -23.35 5.31
CA MET A 57 -6.57 -22.49 4.25
C MET A 57 -5.05 -22.47 4.27
N VAL A 58 -4.46 -22.37 3.08
CA VAL A 58 -3.02 -22.29 2.89
C VAL A 58 -2.74 -21.02 2.12
N LYS A 59 -1.92 -20.14 2.70
CA LYS A 59 -1.43 -18.95 2.04
C LYS A 59 0.01 -19.16 1.60
N ILE A 60 0.25 -18.87 0.33
CA ILE A 60 1.56 -18.88 -0.29
C ILE A 60 1.95 -17.43 -0.56
N SER A 61 3.10 -17.02 -0.04
CA SER A 61 3.59 -15.65 -0.18
C SER A 61 5.10 -15.64 -0.41
N TYR A 62 5.53 -14.71 -1.25
CA TYR A 62 6.93 -14.47 -1.52
C TYR A 62 7.16 -12.96 -1.72
N MET A 63 8.33 -12.47 -1.33
CA MET A 63 8.64 -11.05 -1.35
C MET A 63 8.64 -10.52 -2.79
N GLY A 64 7.90 -9.43 -3.05
CA GLY A 64 7.77 -8.87 -4.39
C GLY A 64 6.73 -9.58 -5.27
N PHE A 65 5.93 -10.50 -4.73
CA PHE A 65 4.89 -11.24 -5.47
C PHE A 65 3.52 -11.14 -4.78
N ASN A 66 2.46 -11.28 -5.57
CA ASN A 66 1.10 -11.35 -5.06
C ASN A 66 0.84 -12.71 -4.41
N SER A 67 0.43 -12.71 -3.14
CA SER A 67 0.13 -13.94 -2.41
C SER A 67 -1.12 -14.62 -2.93
N LYS A 68 -1.15 -15.96 -2.89
CA LYS A 68 -2.32 -16.77 -3.24
C LYS A 68 -2.79 -17.57 -2.03
N ILE A 69 -4.10 -17.81 -1.95
CA ILE A 69 -4.71 -18.61 -0.89
C ILE A 69 -5.50 -19.74 -1.55
N TYR A 70 -5.30 -20.96 -1.05
CA TYR A 70 -6.02 -22.14 -1.47
C TYR A 70 -6.58 -22.87 -0.26
N ARG A 71 -7.63 -23.66 -0.45
CA ARG A 71 -8.00 -24.68 0.52
C ARG A 71 -7.01 -25.82 0.41
N ALA A 72 -6.52 -26.34 1.54
CA ALA A 72 -5.48 -27.36 1.58
C ALA A 72 -5.81 -28.55 0.66
N GLY A 73 -7.00 -29.13 0.78
CA GLY A 73 -7.47 -30.25 -0.05
C GLY A 73 -7.64 -29.98 -1.55
N SER A 74 -7.51 -28.73 -2.00
CA SER A 74 -7.65 -28.31 -3.40
C SER A 74 -6.44 -27.52 -3.90
N THR A 75 -5.31 -27.62 -3.19
CA THR A 75 -4.07 -26.93 -3.59
C THR A 75 -3.50 -27.55 -4.86
N PRO A 76 -3.20 -26.76 -5.91
CA PRO A 76 -2.60 -27.29 -7.13
C PRO A 76 -1.14 -27.71 -6.89
N LYS A 77 -0.66 -28.72 -7.62
CA LYS A 77 0.74 -29.19 -7.55
C LYS A 77 1.75 -28.14 -8.02
N THR A 78 1.33 -27.24 -8.90
CA THR A 78 2.16 -26.15 -9.43
C THR A 78 1.47 -24.82 -9.15
N ILE A 79 2.15 -23.95 -8.44
CA ILE A 79 1.65 -22.65 -8.01
C ILE A 79 2.52 -21.58 -8.67
N GLN A 80 1.93 -20.85 -9.62
CA GLN A 80 2.58 -19.68 -10.21
C GLN A 80 2.19 -18.44 -9.43
N LEU A 81 3.18 -17.66 -8.99
CA LEU A 81 2.97 -16.33 -8.40
C LEU A 81 3.27 -15.25 -9.43
N SER A 82 2.46 -14.22 -9.45
CA SER A 82 2.68 -13.04 -10.30
C SER A 82 3.44 -11.99 -9.51
N ALA A 83 4.38 -11.31 -10.15
CA ALA A 83 5.07 -10.17 -9.56
C ALA A 83 4.06 -9.14 -9.05
N SER A 84 4.36 -8.54 -7.90
CA SER A 84 3.53 -7.50 -7.31
C SER A 84 4.01 -6.15 -7.84
N ASP A 85 3.13 -5.40 -8.49
CA ASP A 85 3.39 -4.03 -8.95
C ASP A 85 3.37 -3.02 -7.80
N ASN A 86 3.64 -3.45 -6.57
CA ASN A 86 3.78 -2.57 -5.42
C ASN A 86 5.00 -1.66 -5.64
N LYS A 87 4.78 -0.58 -6.40
CA LYS A 87 5.53 0.65 -6.31
C LYS A 87 5.46 1.03 -4.84
N LEU A 88 6.55 0.79 -4.12
CA LEU A 88 6.76 1.37 -2.81
C LEU A 88 6.51 2.86 -3.01
N ASN A 89 5.44 3.40 -2.42
CA ASN A 89 5.40 4.83 -2.16
C ASN A 89 6.58 5.05 -1.22
N GLU A 90 7.71 5.43 -1.81
CA GLU A 90 8.88 5.90 -1.10
C GLU A 90 8.37 6.98 -0.15
N ILE A 91 8.36 6.68 1.15
CA ILE A 91 8.06 7.69 2.15
C ILE A 91 9.31 8.56 2.17
N VAL A 92 9.32 9.60 1.34
CA VAL A 92 10.30 10.67 1.47
C VAL A 92 9.92 11.40 2.76
N LEU A 93 10.54 10.98 3.86
CA LEU A 93 10.59 11.75 5.11
C LEU A 93 11.38 13.03 4.81
N THR A 94 10.71 14.03 4.24
CA THR A 94 11.24 15.38 4.22
C THR A 94 11.15 15.90 5.64
N ALA A 95 12.17 15.63 6.45
CA ALA A 95 12.35 16.31 7.72
C ALA A 95 12.39 17.82 7.42
N PRO A 96 11.45 18.65 7.93
CA PRO A 96 11.66 20.08 7.86
C PRO A 96 12.79 20.41 8.84
N LYS A 97 14.03 20.50 8.32
CA LYS A 97 15.05 21.34 8.95
C LYS A 97 14.46 22.75 9.00
N LYS A 98 13.92 23.15 10.14
CA LYS A 98 13.63 24.54 10.44
C LYS A 98 14.24 24.90 11.78
N ALA A 99 15.48 25.40 11.71
CA ALA A 99 15.88 26.64 12.36
C ALA A 99 17.31 27.02 11.94
N SER A 100 17.45 27.73 10.82
CA SER A 100 18.42 28.84 10.77
C SER A 100 17.61 30.11 10.61
N ILE A 101 17.56 30.86 11.71
CA ILE A 101 16.94 32.16 11.85
C ILE A 101 17.79 33.15 11.05
N THR A 102 17.30 33.65 9.92
CA THR A 102 17.34 35.07 9.49
C THR A 102 16.94 35.22 8.01
N LYS A 103 15.67 35.56 7.77
CA LYS A 103 15.39 36.63 6.82
C LYS A 103 14.14 37.36 7.29
N THR A 104 14.41 38.48 7.94
CA THR A 104 13.61 39.69 8.12
C THR A 104 12.09 39.51 8.27
N ILE A 105 11.64 39.80 9.50
CA ILE A 105 10.28 40.09 9.95
C ILE A 105 9.49 40.87 8.91
N PHE A 106 8.29 40.41 8.52
CA PHE A 106 7.16 41.31 8.29
C PHE A 106 5.83 40.57 8.52
N LYS A 107 5.26 40.86 9.70
CA LYS A 107 3.83 41.04 10.05
C LYS A 107 2.80 40.17 9.29
N THR A 108 2.20 39.17 9.93
CA THR A 108 0.91 39.26 10.67
C THR A 108 -0.18 39.87 9.78
N THR A 109 -1.32 39.26 9.49
CA THR A 109 -2.27 38.64 10.41
C THR A 109 -3.39 38.04 9.57
N GLY A 110 -3.85 36.84 9.93
CA GLY A 110 -5.26 36.47 9.82
C GLY A 110 -5.83 36.21 8.43
N PHE A 111 -6.28 34.96 8.24
CA PHE A 111 -7.68 34.65 7.93
C PHE A 111 -7.80 33.48 6.93
N LYS A 112 -8.21 32.34 7.51
CA LYS A 112 -8.75 31.09 6.95
C LYS A 112 -8.82 30.96 5.42
N LEU A 113 -8.03 30.05 4.84
CA LEU A 113 -8.34 29.47 3.52
C LEU A 113 -9.28 28.28 3.69
N GLY A 114 -10.56 28.53 3.38
CA GLY A 114 -11.54 27.49 3.11
C GLY A 114 -11.16 26.70 1.85
N LEU A 115 -11.38 25.40 1.93
CA LEU A 115 -11.18 24.41 0.88
C LEU A 115 -12.24 24.63 -0.22
N ALA A 116 -11.83 25.05 -1.42
CA ALA A 116 -12.72 25.10 -2.58
C ALA A 116 -12.01 24.57 -3.84
N ALA A 117 -12.39 23.33 -4.18
CA ALA A 117 -12.47 22.68 -5.49
C ALA A 117 -11.46 23.04 -6.60
N LEU A 118 -10.68 22.03 -7.00
CA LEU A 118 -10.13 21.87 -8.34
C LEU A 118 -11.25 22.00 -9.40
N PHE A 119 -11.09 22.90 -10.36
CA PHE A 119 -11.72 22.76 -11.68
C PHE A 119 -10.62 22.71 -12.75
N LEU A 120 -10.44 21.54 -13.36
CA LEU A 120 -9.68 21.32 -14.59
C LEU A 120 -10.71 21.21 -15.73
N GLY A 121 -10.73 22.18 -16.64
CA GLY A 121 -11.58 22.16 -17.84
C GLY A 121 -11.90 23.58 -18.30
N GLY A 122 -11.26 24.01 -19.39
CA GLY A 122 -11.11 25.42 -19.74
C GLY A 122 -12.37 26.20 -20.15
N LEU A 123 -12.24 27.53 -20.12
CA LEU A 123 -12.85 28.42 -21.10
C LEU A 123 -12.13 29.77 -21.09
N LEU A 124 -11.62 30.11 -22.27
CA LEU A 124 -11.50 31.43 -22.91
C LEU A 124 -11.49 32.71 -22.05
N MET A 125 -10.47 33.52 -22.37
CA MET A 125 -10.53 34.96 -22.66
C MET A 125 -11.09 35.91 -21.61
N GLY A 126 -10.23 36.82 -21.15
CA GLY A 126 -10.67 38.13 -20.67
C GLY A 126 -9.63 38.89 -19.85
N ASN A 127 -8.65 39.51 -20.49
CA ASN A 127 -8.09 40.75 -19.92
C ASN A 127 -9.14 41.86 -20.12
N PRO A 128 -9.38 42.73 -19.12
CA PRO A 128 -8.91 44.10 -19.34
C PRO A 128 -8.47 44.86 -18.07
N LYS A 129 -7.41 45.69 -18.25
CA LYS A 129 -7.27 47.12 -17.85
C LYS A 129 -7.49 47.47 -16.36
N LYS A 130 -6.72 48.31 -15.66
CA LYS A 130 -5.83 49.46 -15.93
C LYS A 130 -5.19 49.76 -14.55
N SER A 131 -3.88 49.96 -14.42
CA SER A 131 -3.22 51.26 -14.66
C SER A 131 -3.71 52.39 -13.72
N THR A 132 -2.94 52.58 -12.63
CA THR A 132 -2.40 53.86 -12.09
C THR A 132 -3.30 55.07 -11.77
N LYS A 133 -3.06 55.61 -10.56
CA LYS A 133 -3.07 57.02 -10.05
C LYS A 133 -3.90 57.10 -8.77
N GLY A 134 -3.48 57.75 -7.70
CA GLY A 134 -2.34 58.61 -7.44
C GLY A 134 -2.30 58.97 -5.96
N LEU A 135 -1.19 59.55 -5.55
CA LEU A 135 -0.93 60.18 -4.26
C LEU A 135 -1.84 61.42 -4.05
N ASN A 136 -1.84 61.93 -2.81
CA ASN A 136 -2.49 63.14 -2.24
C ASN A 136 -3.79 62.77 -1.49
N GLY A 137 -4.00 63.09 -0.21
CA GLY A 137 -3.40 64.11 0.62
C GLY A 137 -4.53 64.93 1.26
N PHE A 138 -4.38 65.18 2.56
CA PHE A 138 -5.00 66.25 3.35
C PHE A 138 -6.40 66.04 3.96
N ALA A 139 -6.44 66.51 5.20
CA ALA A 139 -7.51 66.52 6.18
C ALA A 139 -8.74 67.32 5.75
N GLU A 140 -9.89 67.01 6.34
CA GLU A 140 -10.74 68.03 6.97
C GLU A 140 -11.68 67.36 7.98
N VAL A 141 -11.75 67.96 9.17
CA VAL A 141 -12.77 67.81 10.21
C VAL A 141 -13.87 68.82 9.89
N GLU A 142 -15.15 68.49 10.14
CA GLU A 142 -16.29 69.40 10.43
C GLU A 142 -17.57 68.55 10.23
N LEU A 143 -18.61 68.49 11.08
CA LEU A 143 -18.96 69.05 12.39
C LEU A 143 -19.77 67.97 13.14
#